data_AF-T1HU38-F1
#
_entry.id   AF-T1HU38-F1
#
_cell.length_a   1.000
_cell.length_b   1.000
_cell.length_c   1.000
_cell.angle_alpha   90.00
_cell.angle_beta   90.00
_cell.angle_gamma   90.00
#
_symmetry.space_group_name_H-M   'P 1'
#
loop_
_entity.id
_entity.type
_entity.pdbx_description
1 polymer ?
#
loop_
_entity_poly.entity_id
_entity_poly.type
_entity_poly.pdbx_seq_one_letter_code
_entity_poly.pdbx_strand_id
1 'polypeptide(L)'
;MAAAETRPPPPSLDAYFAAAEEASNCFTVVVEPVDGENTTISDNEVKNAVIILQEKYHLPIDGMENSQTLDVINARRCGVVDNFMPFMVDSSTTKWSNNTLTWYIYPPQYSQVAERAFSVWSKHANLYFIRSVNSPNISIAFVRGKHLCITSKTTYCYAAFDDKGGVLAHAEYPSTDKETAEIHFNQASKWHFDLTISATGNDASSLFWVLVHEIGHTLGLRHSNDRKSVLYPYYGFPNVSTFAELDLYQEEIHAIQFLYGKPLPPSPPPPPSTTTKRPSSPPSPPPIQPYLDVCHYMKRIDAFLVVNKRLFLFYRHYVWVIPLQQTLRLQRDYTHPMYINRWLKFLPTNFTRVSAIYQRPNNDIIMIANNQMYIFNYPHLHLIAQSNIHSVLSRSEGSGDVINAILHSNRGSTYIIYNRSFVNKVNECGGSLVTSTFIGDVSHLFPGIPRNVKTAFQHTNGRLYFKSNDLFYSYNDFIDSVSETIEDPSVLFNIVCNQNTILQQLQKLLNKLTMNLQLEEEAEEEEEEQE
;
A
#
# COMPACT_ATOMS: atom_id res chain seq x y z
N MET A 1 30.59 -42.59 14.77
CA MET A 1 29.18 -42.44 15.16
C MET A 1 28.82 -40.97 14.98
N ALA A 2 28.26 -40.61 13.83
CA ALA A 2 27.73 -39.27 13.59
C ALA A 2 26.26 -39.28 14.04
N ALA A 3 25.91 -38.37 14.94
CA ALA A 3 24.54 -38.20 15.40
C ALA A 3 23.70 -37.65 14.24
N ALA A 4 22.66 -38.39 13.86
CA ALA A 4 21.66 -37.92 12.93
C ALA A 4 20.83 -36.83 13.63
N GLU A 5 20.90 -35.59 13.14
CA GLU A 5 19.97 -34.53 13.49
C GLU A 5 18.56 -34.94 13.03
N THR A 6 17.72 -35.30 13.99
CA THR A 6 16.30 -35.52 13.77
C THR A 6 15.66 -34.17 13.42
N ARG A 7 15.23 -34.03 12.17
CA ARG A 7 14.39 -32.92 11.69
C ARG A 7 13.16 -32.81 12.62
N PRO A 8 12.77 -31.61 13.09
CA PRO A 8 11.55 -31.44 13.85
C PRO A 8 10.35 -31.91 13.01
N PRO A 9 9.31 -32.49 13.65
CA PRO A 9 8.12 -32.94 12.94
C PRO A 9 7.45 -31.74 12.24
N PRO A 10 6.81 -31.97 11.08
CA PRO A 10 6.04 -30.92 10.42
C PRO A 10 4.95 -30.40 11.39
N PRO A 11 4.65 -29.09 11.37
CA PRO A 11 3.60 -28.51 12.19
C PRO A 11 2.26 -29.24 11.95
N SER A 12 1.44 -29.36 12.99
CA SER A 12 0.11 -29.97 12.87
C SER A 12 -0.77 -29.14 11.93
N LEU A 13 -1.78 -29.78 11.35
CA LEU A 13 -2.78 -29.11 10.48
C LEU A 13 -3.40 -27.88 11.19
N ASP A 14 -3.58 -27.94 12.51
CA ASP A 14 -4.10 -26.83 13.32
C ASP A 14 -3.12 -25.65 13.46
N ALA A 15 -1.81 -25.92 13.46
CA ALA A 15 -0.79 -24.87 13.45
C ALA A 15 -0.70 -24.18 12.08
N TYR A 16 -0.94 -24.94 11.01
CA TYR A 16 -1.06 -24.43 9.64
C TYR A 16 -2.28 -23.50 9.49
N PHE A 17 -3.46 -23.89 10.00
CA PHE A 17 -4.65 -23.04 9.97
C PHE A 17 -4.51 -21.76 10.80
N ALA A 18 -3.90 -21.85 12.00
CA ALA A 18 -3.68 -20.68 12.85
C ALA A 18 -2.71 -19.67 12.22
N ALA A 19 -1.60 -20.15 11.62
CA ALA A 19 -0.64 -19.29 10.94
C ALA A 19 -1.24 -18.66 9.66
N ALA A 20 -2.06 -19.41 8.93
CA ALA A 20 -2.80 -18.95 7.77
C ALA A 20 -3.85 -17.87 8.11
N GLU A 21 -4.61 -18.05 9.18
CA GLU A 21 -5.61 -17.07 9.64
C GLU A 21 -4.94 -15.80 10.16
N GLU A 22 -3.83 -15.92 10.89
CA GLU A 22 -3.05 -14.78 11.38
C GLU A 22 -2.39 -14.00 10.24
N ALA A 23 -1.80 -14.68 9.25
CA ALA A 23 -1.27 -14.06 8.04
C ALA A 23 -2.39 -13.42 7.19
N SER A 24 -3.56 -14.07 7.09
CA SER A 24 -4.73 -13.55 6.37
C SER A 24 -5.24 -12.25 7.01
N ASN A 25 -5.43 -12.25 8.33
CA ASN A 25 -5.92 -11.11 9.10
C ASN A 25 -4.91 -9.95 9.13
N CYS A 26 -3.61 -10.22 9.12
CA CYS A 26 -2.57 -9.19 9.17
C CYS A 26 -2.24 -8.55 7.80
N PHE A 27 -2.51 -9.24 6.68
CA PHE A 27 -2.05 -8.86 5.33
C PHE A 27 -3.17 -8.60 4.31
N THR A 28 -4.24 -7.94 4.77
CA THR A 28 -5.32 -7.46 3.88
C THR A 28 -6.19 -8.56 3.26
N VAL A 29 -6.19 -9.77 3.83
CA VAL A 29 -7.16 -10.82 3.51
C VAL A 29 -8.19 -10.85 4.65
N VAL A 30 -8.98 -9.78 4.78
CA VAL A 30 -10.19 -9.83 5.60
C VAL A 30 -11.19 -10.69 4.83
N VAL A 31 -11.24 -11.97 5.15
CA VAL A 31 -12.39 -12.81 4.80
C VAL A 31 -13.46 -12.42 5.82
N GLU A 32 -14.34 -11.47 5.46
CA GLU A 32 -15.56 -11.30 6.23
C GLU A 32 -16.32 -12.63 6.19
N PRO A 33 -16.66 -13.24 7.34
CA PRO A 33 -17.60 -14.34 7.33
C PRO A 33 -18.95 -13.76 6.90
N VAL A 34 -19.35 -14.09 5.67
CA VAL A 34 -20.76 -13.97 5.28
C VAL A 34 -21.52 -14.89 6.22
N ASP A 35 -22.52 -14.34 6.91
CA ASP A 35 -23.36 -15.06 7.87
C ASP A 35 -23.68 -16.50 7.39
N GLY A 36 -23.11 -17.49 8.07
CA GLY A 36 -23.54 -18.89 7.98
C GLY A 36 -22.76 -19.86 7.08
N GLU A 37 -21.68 -19.47 6.39
CA GLU A 37 -20.85 -20.44 5.64
C GLU A 37 -19.38 -20.46 6.11
N ASN A 38 -18.89 -21.66 6.44
CA ASN A 38 -17.46 -21.94 6.65
C ASN A 38 -16.71 -21.72 5.32
N THR A 39 -16.26 -20.50 5.05
CA THR A 39 -15.36 -20.22 3.93
C THR A 39 -13.98 -20.80 4.26
N THR A 40 -13.67 -21.99 3.74
CA THR A 40 -12.32 -22.57 3.80
C THR A 40 -11.37 -21.75 2.94
N ILE A 41 -10.40 -21.08 3.56
CA ILE A 41 -9.31 -20.38 2.87
C ILE A 41 -8.53 -21.41 2.05
N SER A 42 -8.30 -21.14 0.77
CA SER A 42 -7.57 -22.07 -0.09
C SER A 42 -6.06 -22.05 0.19
N ASP A 43 -5.38 -23.18 0.02
CA ASP A 43 -3.92 -23.27 0.16
C ASP A 43 -3.16 -22.24 -0.71
N ASN A 44 -3.74 -21.89 -1.86
CA ASN A 44 -3.16 -20.91 -2.75
C ASN A 44 -3.28 -19.46 -2.21
N GLU A 45 -4.37 -19.14 -1.52
CA GLU A 45 -4.53 -17.84 -0.83
C GLU A 45 -3.56 -17.71 0.34
N VAL A 46 -3.42 -18.78 1.13
CA VAL A 46 -2.42 -18.83 2.23
C VAL A 46 -1.02 -18.64 1.70
N LYS A 47 -0.62 -19.41 0.69
CA LYS A 47 0.70 -19.29 0.06
C LYS A 47 0.97 -17.88 -0.46
N ASN A 48 -0.03 -17.22 -1.03
CA ASN A 48 0.09 -15.85 -1.49
C ASN A 48 0.28 -14.85 -0.34
N ALA A 49 -0.47 -15.01 0.76
CA ALA A 49 -0.31 -14.17 1.96
C ALA A 49 1.09 -14.33 2.56
N VAL A 50 1.60 -15.57 2.64
CA VAL A 50 2.96 -15.86 3.09
C VAL A 50 4.00 -15.18 2.20
N ILE A 51 3.86 -15.22 0.88
CA ILE A 51 4.75 -14.51 -0.05
C ILE A 51 4.79 -13.00 0.25
N ILE A 52 3.62 -12.38 0.51
CA ILE A 52 3.53 -10.95 0.80
C ILE A 52 4.21 -10.61 2.14
N LEU A 53 3.99 -11.43 3.17
CA LEU A 53 4.67 -11.32 4.47
C LEU A 53 6.19 -11.43 4.30
N GLN A 54 6.65 -12.45 3.58
CA GLN A 54 8.07 -12.69 3.34
C GLN A 54 8.71 -11.53 2.59
N GLU A 55 8.03 -10.99 1.57
CA GLU A 55 8.47 -9.81 0.83
C GLU A 55 8.57 -8.59 1.76
N LYS A 56 7.53 -8.32 2.57
CA LYS A 56 7.49 -7.18 3.47
C LYS A 56 8.59 -7.23 4.54
N TYR A 57 8.80 -8.40 5.14
CA TYR A 57 9.72 -8.59 6.27
C TYR A 57 11.08 -9.18 5.88
N HIS A 58 11.38 -9.20 4.58
CA HIS A 58 12.69 -9.53 4.03
C HIS A 58 13.15 -10.96 4.34
N LEU A 59 12.20 -11.89 4.25
CA LEU A 59 12.43 -13.32 4.37
C LEU A 59 12.64 -13.93 2.98
N PRO A 60 13.19 -15.16 2.89
CA PRO A 60 13.21 -15.91 1.63
C PRO A 60 11.79 -16.03 1.05
N ILE A 61 11.58 -15.52 -0.17
CA ILE A 61 10.26 -15.48 -0.82
C ILE A 61 10.00 -16.83 -1.52
N ASP A 62 9.65 -17.85 -0.74
CA ASP A 62 9.37 -19.20 -1.20
C ASP A 62 7.88 -19.60 -1.06
N GLY A 63 7.10 -18.78 -0.36
CA GLY A 63 5.71 -19.06 -0.01
C GLY A 63 5.56 -20.24 0.95
N MET A 64 6.63 -20.61 1.66
CA MET A 64 6.65 -21.68 2.64
C MET A 64 6.75 -21.11 4.06
N GLU A 65 6.04 -21.75 4.99
CA GLU A 65 6.11 -21.49 6.43
C GLU A 65 7.38 -22.09 7.04
N ASN A 66 8.54 -21.70 6.53
CA ASN A 66 9.82 -22.06 7.13
C ASN A 66 9.97 -21.43 8.53
N SER A 67 10.96 -21.87 9.30
CA SER A 67 11.11 -21.41 10.69
C SER A 67 11.22 -19.88 10.81
N GLN A 68 11.89 -19.21 9.87
CA GLN A 68 12.02 -17.74 9.87
C GLN A 68 10.67 -17.04 9.61
N THR A 69 9.87 -17.59 8.68
CA THR A 69 8.49 -17.14 8.44
C THR A 69 7.64 -17.31 9.70
N LEU A 70 7.69 -18.49 10.34
CA LEU A 70 6.91 -18.77 11.54
C LEU A 70 7.34 -17.91 12.73
N ASP A 71 8.62 -17.59 12.87
CA ASP A 71 9.10 -16.67 13.92
C ASP A 71 8.46 -15.27 13.76
N VAL A 72 8.28 -14.81 12.52
CA VAL A 72 7.64 -13.53 12.21
C VAL A 72 6.12 -13.60 12.37
N ILE A 73 5.48 -14.71 11.98
CA ILE A 73 4.03 -14.89 12.18
C ILE A 73 3.69 -14.88 13.67
N ASN A 74 4.41 -15.68 14.47
CA ASN A 74 4.13 -15.85 15.90
C ASN A 74 4.66 -14.70 16.79
N ALA A 75 5.33 -13.70 16.22
CA ALA A 75 5.87 -12.59 16.98
C ALA A 75 4.77 -11.62 17.42
N ARG A 76 4.83 -11.19 18.68
CA ARG A 76 3.89 -10.22 19.25
C ARG A 76 3.82 -8.94 18.41
N ARG A 77 2.63 -8.50 18.03
CA ARG A 77 2.43 -7.37 17.10
C ARG A 77 1.14 -6.58 17.32
N CYS A 78 1.03 -5.45 16.62
CA CYS A 78 -0.22 -4.74 16.40
C CYS A 78 -1.12 -5.51 15.41
N GLY A 79 -2.44 -5.45 15.66
CA GLY A 79 -3.49 -6.07 14.85
C GLY A 79 -4.02 -5.19 13.72
N VAL A 80 -3.50 -3.97 13.56
CA VAL A 80 -3.80 -3.13 12.40
C VAL A 80 -3.13 -3.74 11.16
N VAL A 81 -3.86 -3.74 10.04
CA VAL A 81 -3.37 -4.31 8.79
C VAL A 81 -2.12 -3.58 8.31
N ASP A 82 -1.15 -4.37 7.87
CA ASP A 82 0.09 -3.87 7.32
C ASP A 82 -0.12 -3.14 5.98
N ASN A 83 0.30 -1.88 5.90
CA ASN A 83 0.51 -1.23 4.61
C ASN A 83 1.71 -1.88 3.91
N PHE A 84 1.54 -2.21 2.64
CA PHE A 84 2.63 -2.76 1.86
C PHE A 84 3.72 -1.71 1.57
N MET A 85 3.30 -0.49 1.24
CA MET A 85 4.22 0.61 0.94
C MET A 85 4.76 1.23 2.23
N PRO A 86 6.01 1.72 2.28
CA PRO A 86 6.65 2.19 3.51
C PRO A 86 6.09 3.51 4.07
N PHE A 87 4.94 4.00 3.59
CA PHE A 87 4.39 5.29 4.00
C PHE A 87 3.48 5.17 5.21
N MET A 88 3.72 6.05 6.17
CA MET A 88 2.82 6.24 7.31
C MET A 88 1.61 7.12 6.95
N VAL A 89 1.63 7.84 5.82
CA VAL A 89 0.52 8.67 5.32
C VAL A 89 0.37 8.49 3.82
N ASP A 90 -0.81 8.09 3.35
CA ASP A 90 -1.15 7.93 1.93
C ASP A 90 -2.40 8.76 1.54
N SER A 91 -2.99 8.50 0.37
CA SER A 91 -4.17 9.21 -0.14
C SER A 91 -5.48 8.84 0.57
N SER A 92 -5.51 7.68 1.22
CA SER A 92 -6.65 7.19 2.01
C SER A 92 -6.57 7.62 3.48
N THR A 93 -5.42 8.15 3.92
CA THR A 93 -5.23 8.64 5.29
C THR A 93 -6.19 9.78 5.59
N THR A 94 -7.04 9.54 6.58
CA THR A 94 -7.91 10.51 7.24
C THR A 94 -7.22 11.08 8.49
N LYS A 95 -7.64 12.28 8.89
CA LYS A 95 -7.15 12.95 10.10
C LYS A 95 -8.28 13.65 10.82
N TRP A 96 -8.08 13.96 12.10
CA TRP A 96 -9.03 14.78 12.84
C TRP A 96 -9.09 16.20 12.29
N SER A 97 -10.30 16.78 12.30
CA SER A 97 -10.53 18.17 11.90
C SER A 97 -10.06 19.17 12.96
N ASN A 98 -10.05 18.76 14.23
CA ASN A 98 -9.59 19.55 15.37
C ASN A 98 -8.23 19.05 15.87
N ASN A 99 -7.41 19.97 16.36
CA ASN A 99 -6.12 19.69 16.98
C ASN A 99 -6.22 19.49 18.50
N THR A 100 -7.36 19.83 19.11
CA THR A 100 -7.66 19.49 20.50
C THR A 100 -8.56 18.26 20.54
N LEU A 101 -8.03 17.15 21.02
CA LEU A 101 -8.68 15.83 21.03
C LEU A 101 -8.96 15.40 22.46
N THR A 102 -10.13 14.80 22.67
CA THR A 102 -10.49 14.22 23.96
C THR A 102 -10.21 12.72 24.01
N TRP A 103 -9.83 12.20 25.18
CA TRP A 103 -9.54 10.78 25.33
C TRP A 103 -10.02 10.20 26.66
N TYR A 104 -10.26 8.88 26.67
CA TYR A 104 -10.57 8.11 27.88
C TYR A 104 -9.98 6.70 27.80
N ILE A 105 -9.51 6.19 28.94
CA ILE A 105 -9.09 4.80 29.10
C ILE A 105 -9.85 4.13 30.23
N TYR A 106 -10.35 2.91 29.95
CA TYR A 106 -10.93 2.03 30.94
C TYR A 106 -10.11 0.73 31.07
N PRO A 107 -9.76 0.29 32.28
CA PRO A 107 -10.00 0.92 33.59
C PRO A 107 -9.24 2.25 33.82
N PRO A 108 -9.82 3.20 34.58
CA PRO A 108 -9.27 4.55 34.75
C PRO A 108 -7.94 4.61 35.51
N GLN A 109 -7.56 3.54 36.21
CA GLN A 109 -6.27 3.43 36.90
C GLN A 109 -5.06 3.56 35.95
N TYR A 110 -5.25 3.30 34.65
CA TYR A 110 -4.20 3.41 33.62
C TYR A 110 -4.09 4.81 33.00
N SER A 111 -4.84 5.80 33.52
CA SER A 111 -4.87 7.15 32.95
C SER A 111 -3.52 7.86 32.97
N GLN A 112 -2.69 7.62 33.99
CA GLN A 112 -1.36 8.24 34.04
C GLN A 112 -0.44 7.75 32.91
N VAL A 113 -0.50 6.46 32.58
CA VAL A 113 0.28 5.88 31.47
C VAL A 113 -0.23 6.40 30.14
N ALA A 114 -1.55 6.45 29.95
CA ALA A 114 -2.17 7.00 28.75
C ALA A 114 -1.81 8.48 28.53
N GLU A 115 -1.89 9.31 29.58
CA GLU A 115 -1.51 10.72 29.51
C GLU A 115 -0.05 10.89 29.06
N ARG A 116 0.85 10.03 29.56
CA ARG A 116 2.26 10.01 29.13
C ARG A 116 2.40 9.57 27.67
N ALA A 117 1.65 8.58 27.21
CA ALA A 117 1.68 8.14 25.82
C ALA A 117 1.22 9.24 24.85
N PHE A 118 0.14 9.95 25.19
CA PHE A 118 -0.32 11.11 24.42
C PHE A 118 0.73 12.24 24.37
N SER A 119 1.51 12.41 25.44
CA SER A 119 2.56 13.45 25.49
C SER A 119 3.70 13.23 24.50
N VAL A 120 3.95 11.98 24.09
CA VAL A 120 4.96 11.66 23.05
C VAL A 120 4.57 12.29 21.71
N TRP A 121 3.28 12.25 21.38
CA TRP A 121 2.77 12.83 20.13
C TRP A 121 2.63 14.35 20.19
N SER A 122 2.07 14.92 21.26
CA SER A 122 1.90 16.38 21.40
C SER A 122 3.21 17.14 21.51
N LYS A 123 4.30 16.49 21.94
CA LYS A 123 5.66 17.05 21.92
C LYS A 123 6.10 17.47 20.51
N HIS A 124 5.65 16.77 19.47
CA HIS A 124 6.15 16.91 18.09
C HIS A 124 5.13 17.40 17.07
N ALA A 125 3.88 17.56 17.46
CA ALA A 125 2.79 18.04 16.61
C ALA A 125 1.98 19.14 17.30
N ASN A 126 1.27 19.96 16.52
CA ASN A 126 0.25 20.87 17.05
C ASN A 126 -0.99 20.09 17.48
N LEU A 127 -0.89 19.28 18.53
CA LEU A 127 -1.95 18.44 19.08
C LEU A 127 -2.05 18.65 20.59
N TYR A 128 -3.28 18.73 21.09
CA TYR A 128 -3.58 18.87 22.51
C TYR A 128 -4.54 17.76 22.92
N PHE A 129 -4.22 17.06 24.01
CA PHE A 129 -5.00 15.92 24.48
C PHE A 129 -5.62 16.23 25.84
N ILE A 130 -6.95 16.13 25.92
CA ILE A 130 -7.70 16.42 27.15
C ILE A 130 -8.44 15.16 27.59
N ARG A 131 -8.24 14.71 28.83
CA ARG A 131 -8.99 13.58 29.35
C ARG A 131 -10.48 13.96 29.51
N SER A 132 -11.38 13.20 28.90
CA SER A 132 -12.84 13.37 29.03
C SER A 132 -13.53 12.01 29.03
N VAL A 133 -14.35 11.75 30.05
CA VAL A 133 -15.15 10.51 30.12
C VAL A 133 -16.34 10.57 29.15
N ASN A 134 -16.87 11.78 28.91
CA ASN A 134 -18.04 11.99 28.08
C ASN A 134 -17.60 12.19 26.63
N SER A 135 -18.05 11.30 25.74
CA SER A 135 -17.82 11.33 24.29
C SER A 135 -16.37 11.66 23.91
N PRO A 136 -15.40 10.81 24.30
CA PRO A 136 -14.01 11.01 23.90
C PRO A 136 -13.84 10.86 22.38
N ASN A 137 -12.94 11.64 21.77
CA ASN A 137 -12.51 11.38 20.40
C ASN A 137 -11.70 10.07 20.29
N ILE A 138 -11.00 9.69 21.36
CA ILE A 138 -10.21 8.45 21.43
C ILE A 138 -10.62 7.65 22.67
N SER A 139 -11.24 6.49 22.45
CA SER A 139 -11.70 5.60 23.53
C SER A 139 -10.83 4.35 23.61
N ILE A 140 -10.32 4.04 24.80
CA ILE A 140 -9.37 2.96 25.03
C ILE A 140 -9.94 1.95 26.02
N ALA A 141 -9.96 0.67 25.67
CA ALA A 141 -10.44 -0.39 26.57
C ALA A 141 -9.68 -1.72 26.40
N PHE A 142 -9.72 -2.55 27.44
CA PHE A 142 -9.28 -3.93 27.40
C PHE A 142 -10.46 -4.84 27.11
N VAL A 143 -10.29 -5.73 26.13
CA VAL A 143 -11.32 -6.66 25.65
C VAL A 143 -10.69 -8.01 25.36
N ARG A 144 -11.50 -9.06 25.17
CA ARG A 144 -11.02 -10.42 24.94
C ARG A 144 -11.76 -11.06 23.79
N GLY A 145 -11.06 -11.87 23.00
CA GLY A 145 -11.67 -12.70 21.96
C GLY A 145 -12.43 -11.86 20.93
N LYS A 146 -13.55 -12.41 20.45
CA LYS A 146 -14.55 -11.67 19.68
C LYS A 146 -15.27 -10.68 20.61
N HIS A 147 -15.20 -9.39 20.29
CA HIS A 147 -15.71 -8.31 21.13
C HIS A 147 -16.48 -7.26 20.33
N LEU A 148 -17.27 -6.45 21.02
CA LEU A 148 -18.03 -5.33 20.43
C LEU A 148 -17.16 -4.07 20.36
N CYS A 149 -17.46 -3.18 19.42
CA CYS A 149 -16.96 -1.81 19.45
C CYS A 149 -17.44 -1.11 20.74
N ILE A 150 -16.60 -0.27 21.33
CA ILE A 150 -16.89 0.47 22.57
C ILE A 150 -18.06 1.44 22.36
N THR A 151 -18.09 2.13 21.22
CA THR A 151 -19.08 3.15 20.89
C THR A 151 -20.35 2.54 20.28
N SER A 152 -20.27 1.33 19.71
CA SER A 152 -21.42 0.57 19.20
C SER A 152 -21.65 -0.73 19.97
N LYS A 153 -22.63 -0.71 20.88
CA LYS A 153 -23.03 -1.88 21.70
C LYS A 153 -23.71 -3.01 20.92
N THR A 154 -23.86 -2.88 19.62
CA THR A 154 -24.50 -3.87 18.74
C THR A 154 -23.60 -4.34 17.61
N THR A 155 -22.45 -3.68 17.40
CA THR A 155 -21.54 -4.00 16.30
C THR A 155 -20.31 -4.71 16.85
N TYR A 156 -20.04 -5.90 16.33
CA TYR A 156 -18.79 -6.60 16.60
C TYR A 156 -17.62 -5.84 15.95
N CYS A 157 -16.51 -5.74 16.67
CA CYS A 157 -15.27 -5.24 16.10
C CYS A 157 -14.78 -6.20 15.01
N TYR A 158 -14.14 -5.66 13.98
CA TYR A 158 -13.67 -6.42 12.82
C TYR A 158 -12.51 -7.36 13.17
N ALA A 159 -11.75 -7.05 14.21
CA ALA A 159 -10.57 -7.82 14.61
C ALA A 159 -10.83 -8.52 15.95
N ALA A 160 -10.82 -9.85 15.95
CA ALA A 160 -10.88 -10.64 17.16
C ALA A 160 -9.46 -10.88 17.71
N PHE A 161 -9.33 -10.97 19.03
CA PHE A 161 -8.06 -11.35 19.66
C PHE A 161 -7.96 -12.85 19.86
N ASP A 162 -6.76 -13.40 19.69
CA ASP A 162 -6.42 -14.73 20.15
C ASP A 162 -6.14 -14.76 21.67
N ASP A 163 -6.26 -15.95 22.27
CA ASP A 163 -5.94 -16.17 23.68
C ASP A 163 -4.44 -16.40 23.96
N LYS A 164 -3.59 -16.46 22.92
CA LYS A 164 -2.14 -16.70 23.02
C LYS A 164 -1.34 -15.40 23.19
N GLY A 165 -1.95 -14.25 22.91
CA GLY A 165 -1.35 -12.92 23.02
C GLY A 165 -0.41 -12.57 21.86
N GLY A 166 -0.62 -13.14 20.67
CA GLY A 166 0.13 -12.77 19.45
C GLY A 166 -0.21 -11.35 19.03
N VAL A 167 -1.49 -11.06 18.86
CA VAL A 167 -1.99 -9.70 18.67
C VAL A 167 -2.18 -9.01 20.01
N LEU A 168 -1.47 -7.90 20.23
CA LEU A 168 -1.47 -7.16 21.50
C LEU A 168 -2.60 -6.14 21.61
N ALA A 169 -2.84 -5.40 20.53
CA ALA A 169 -3.85 -4.36 20.45
C ALA A 169 -4.15 -4.03 18.99
N HIS A 170 -5.22 -3.28 18.76
CA HIS A 170 -5.48 -2.60 17.50
C HIS A 170 -6.17 -1.27 17.73
N ALA A 171 -6.16 -0.42 16.70
CA ALA A 171 -6.78 0.89 16.74
C ALA A 171 -7.53 1.21 15.44
N GLU A 172 -8.61 1.98 15.57
CA GLU A 172 -9.29 2.58 14.43
C GLU A 172 -8.58 3.86 13.98
N TYR A 173 -8.57 4.10 12.67
CA TYR A 173 -8.16 5.38 12.11
C TYR A 173 -9.26 6.45 12.34
N PRO A 174 -8.92 7.75 12.33
CA PRO A 174 -9.92 8.81 12.26
C PRO A 174 -10.90 8.55 11.11
N SER A 175 -12.17 8.91 11.25
CA SER A 175 -13.13 8.82 10.15
C SER A 175 -13.95 10.09 10.07
N THR A 176 -14.42 10.44 8.86
CA THR A 176 -15.40 11.52 8.69
C THR A 176 -16.76 11.14 9.25
N ASP A 177 -17.02 9.85 9.36
CA ASP A 177 -18.34 9.29 9.67
C ASP A 177 -18.48 8.88 11.14
N LYS A 178 -17.37 8.94 11.91
CA LYS A 178 -17.33 8.62 13.34
C LYS A 178 -16.67 9.75 14.12
N GLU A 179 -17.28 10.12 15.24
CA GLU A 179 -16.73 11.13 16.17
C GLU A 179 -15.69 10.55 17.13
N THR A 180 -15.62 9.22 17.25
CA THR A 180 -14.74 8.49 18.15
C THR A 180 -13.99 7.39 17.39
N ALA A 181 -12.66 7.39 17.51
CA ALA A 181 -11.81 6.26 17.18
C ALA A 181 -11.55 5.43 18.44
N GLU A 182 -11.38 4.12 18.27
CA GLU A 182 -11.24 3.19 19.38
C GLU A 182 -9.88 2.52 19.37
N ILE A 183 -9.34 2.26 20.56
CA ILE A 183 -8.17 1.41 20.78
C ILE A 183 -8.58 0.26 21.68
N HIS A 184 -8.36 -0.96 21.23
CA HIS A 184 -8.67 -2.17 21.99
C HIS A 184 -7.38 -2.90 22.33
N PHE A 185 -7.23 -3.25 23.61
CA PHE A 185 -6.12 -4.02 24.13
C PHE A 185 -6.56 -5.45 24.40
N ASN A 186 -5.73 -6.43 23.99
CA ASN A 186 -5.97 -7.83 24.28
C ASN A 186 -5.80 -8.10 25.78
N GLN A 187 -6.91 -8.35 26.46
CA GLN A 187 -6.94 -8.65 27.89
C GLN A 187 -6.30 -10.00 28.23
N ALA A 188 -6.19 -10.93 27.28
CA ALA A 188 -5.53 -12.23 27.49
C ALA A 188 -4.00 -12.11 27.55
N SER A 189 -3.43 -11.03 27.01
CA SER A 189 -1.99 -10.78 27.02
C SER A 189 -1.47 -10.46 28.42
N LYS A 190 -0.20 -10.78 28.68
CA LYS A 190 0.50 -10.37 29.90
C LYS A 190 0.98 -8.93 29.75
N TRP A 191 0.59 -8.06 30.67
CA TRP A 191 0.89 -6.62 30.61
C TRP A 191 1.74 -6.17 31.79
N HIS A 192 2.64 -5.23 31.53
CA HIS A 192 3.16 -4.33 32.55
C HIS A 192 2.52 -2.95 32.39
N PHE A 193 2.07 -2.40 33.52
CA PHE A 193 1.19 -1.24 33.58
C PHE A 193 1.91 0.02 34.09
N ASP A 194 3.24 -0.01 34.21
CA ASP A 194 4.05 1.14 34.58
C ASP A 194 4.69 1.80 33.34
N LEU A 195 5.60 2.74 33.56
CA LEU A 195 6.32 3.45 32.50
C LEU A 195 7.65 2.77 32.11
N THR A 196 7.89 1.55 32.60
CA THR A 196 9.03 0.74 32.14
C THR A 196 8.70 0.18 30.75
N ILE A 197 9.74 -0.10 29.96
CA ILE A 197 9.60 -0.69 28.61
C ILE A 197 10.27 -2.07 28.58
N SER A 198 11.39 -2.21 29.30
CA SER A 198 12.08 -3.49 29.45
C SER A 198 11.35 -4.42 30.42
N ALA A 199 10.92 -5.58 29.91
CA ALA A 199 10.43 -6.66 30.73
C ALA A 199 11.58 -7.18 31.59
N THR A 200 11.49 -7.00 32.90
CA THR A 200 12.23 -7.85 33.83
C THR A 200 11.68 -9.28 33.70
N GLY A 201 12.21 -10.06 32.76
CA GLY A 201 12.21 -11.53 32.74
C GLY A 201 10.88 -12.31 32.62
N ASN A 202 9.72 -11.68 32.35
CA ASN A 202 8.41 -12.35 32.50
C ASN A 202 7.49 -12.41 31.25
N ASP A 203 8.02 -12.24 30.03
CA ASP A 203 7.25 -12.27 28.76
C ASP A 203 6.10 -11.23 28.66
N ALA A 204 6.02 -10.26 29.57
CA ALA A 204 4.98 -9.23 29.57
C ALA A 204 5.25 -8.12 28.54
N SER A 205 4.17 -7.55 27.98
CA SER A 205 4.19 -6.42 27.04
C SER A 205 3.93 -5.09 27.75
N SER A 206 4.56 -4.02 27.27
CA SER A 206 4.44 -2.68 27.85
C SER A 206 3.15 -2.03 27.44
N LEU A 207 2.29 -1.70 28.40
CA LEU A 207 1.11 -0.89 28.12
C LEU A 207 1.54 0.47 27.55
N PHE A 208 2.59 1.09 28.10
CA PHE A 208 3.09 2.38 27.64
C PHE A 208 3.54 2.33 26.17
N TRP A 209 4.39 1.37 25.80
CA TRP A 209 4.87 1.23 24.41
C TRP A 209 3.71 1.01 23.44
N VAL A 210 2.80 0.08 23.78
CA VAL A 210 1.69 -0.25 22.88
C VAL A 210 0.73 0.94 22.77
N LEU A 211 0.46 1.68 23.86
CA LEU A 211 -0.33 2.91 23.79
C LEU A 211 0.28 3.94 22.84
N VAL A 212 1.60 4.17 22.91
CA VAL A 212 2.26 5.12 21.99
C VAL A 212 2.04 4.71 20.53
N HIS A 213 2.20 3.42 20.23
CA HIS A 213 1.95 2.84 18.90
C HIS A 213 0.50 3.06 18.45
N GLU A 214 -0.47 2.54 19.20
CA GLU A 214 -1.88 2.56 18.83
C GLU A 214 -2.45 3.98 18.75
N ILE A 215 -1.96 4.92 19.57
CA ILE A 215 -2.35 6.34 19.45
C ILE A 215 -1.96 6.88 18.08
N GLY A 216 -0.80 6.50 17.52
CA GLY A 216 -0.40 6.94 16.18
C GLY A 216 -1.41 6.57 15.10
N HIS A 217 -2.01 5.37 15.18
CA HIS A 217 -3.11 4.95 14.29
C HIS A 217 -4.35 5.82 14.46
N THR A 218 -4.75 6.12 15.71
CA THR A 218 -5.87 7.04 15.96
C THR A 218 -5.58 8.48 15.52
N LEU A 219 -4.34 8.82 15.17
CA LEU A 219 -3.96 10.09 14.58
C LEU A 219 -3.87 10.05 13.05
N GLY A 220 -4.10 8.88 12.44
CA GLY A 220 -4.08 8.68 10.98
C GLY A 220 -2.79 8.06 10.44
N LEU A 221 -1.82 7.73 11.30
CA LEU A 221 -0.55 7.16 10.84
C LEU A 221 -0.66 5.65 10.65
N ARG A 222 -0.08 5.13 9.57
CA ARG A 222 0.01 3.70 9.27
C ARG A 222 1.30 3.09 9.81
N HIS A 223 1.44 1.77 9.73
CA HIS A 223 2.67 1.10 10.12
C HIS A 223 3.88 1.60 9.33
N SER A 224 5.01 1.64 10.01
CA SER A 224 6.32 1.89 9.41
C SER A 224 7.03 0.58 9.09
N ASN A 225 7.81 0.55 8.01
CA ASN A 225 8.68 -0.59 7.72
C ASN A 225 10.05 -0.47 8.42
N ASP A 226 10.32 0.62 9.13
CA ASP A 226 11.58 0.84 9.85
C ASP A 226 11.48 0.31 11.30
N ARG A 227 12.36 -0.61 11.68
CA ARG A 227 12.44 -1.17 13.05
C ARG A 227 12.83 -0.15 14.13
N LYS A 228 13.21 1.07 13.76
CA LYS A 228 13.44 2.17 14.70
C LYS A 228 12.18 2.95 15.04
N SER A 229 11.11 2.74 14.26
CA SER A 229 9.83 3.43 14.39
C SER A 229 9.04 2.86 15.57
N VAL A 230 8.40 3.72 16.36
CA VAL A 230 7.40 3.26 17.34
C VAL A 230 6.19 2.65 16.64
N LEU A 231 5.92 3.05 15.39
CA LEU A 231 4.91 2.46 14.50
C LEU A 231 5.38 1.21 13.74
N TYR A 232 6.51 0.61 14.12
CA TYR A 232 6.87 -0.71 13.58
C TYR A 232 5.87 -1.76 14.11
N PRO A 233 5.32 -2.65 13.26
CA PRO A 233 4.22 -3.54 13.62
C PRO A 233 4.52 -4.50 14.77
N TYR A 234 5.77 -4.95 14.88
CA TYR A 234 6.18 -5.94 15.87
C TYR A 234 6.69 -5.29 17.16
N TYR A 235 6.22 -5.84 18.28
CA TYR A 235 6.59 -5.41 19.61
C TYR A 235 8.09 -5.62 19.89
N GLY A 236 8.68 -4.68 20.65
CA GLY A 236 10.08 -4.72 21.06
C GLY A 236 11.02 -3.84 20.22
N PHE A 237 10.46 -3.02 19.33
CA PHE A 237 11.18 -2.10 18.46
C PHE A 237 10.60 -0.67 18.58
N PRO A 238 11.40 0.41 18.60
CA PRO A 238 12.85 0.40 18.80
C PRO A 238 13.23 -0.22 20.16
N ASN A 239 14.42 -0.80 20.24
CA ASN A 239 14.92 -1.44 21.46
C ASN A 239 15.36 -0.38 22.49
N VAL A 240 14.40 0.17 23.21
CA VAL A 240 14.60 1.16 24.28
C VAL A 240 14.19 0.57 25.63
N SER A 241 14.82 1.04 26.71
CA SER A 241 14.62 0.43 28.04
C SER A 241 13.65 1.24 28.90
N THR A 242 13.53 2.56 28.66
CA THR A 242 12.75 3.47 29.51
C THR A 242 11.90 4.45 28.70
N PHE A 243 10.82 4.96 29.31
CA PHE A 243 10.03 6.08 28.78
C PHE A 243 10.90 7.26 28.32
N ALA A 244 11.92 7.64 29.09
CA ALA A 244 12.75 8.81 28.82
C ALA A 244 13.57 8.68 27.52
N GLU A 245 13.79 7.44 27.07
CA GLU A 245 14.49 7.11 25.82
C GLU A 245 13.51 6.94 24.64
N LEU A 246 12.24 6.63 24.90
CA LEU A 246 11.24 6.47 23.85
C LEU A 246 10.83 7.84 23.30
N ASP A 247 11.23 8.11 22.06
CA ASP A 247 10.83 9.29 21.32
C ASP A 247 10.48 8.91 19.87
N LEU A 248 9.75 9.79 19.18
CA LEU A 248 9.38 9.56 17.79
C LEU A 248 10.62 9.61 16.88
N TYR A 249 10.69 8.67 15.94
CA TYR A 249 11.66 8.68 14.87
C TYR A 249 11.38 9.83 13.89
N GLN A 250 12.41 10.31 13.18
CA GLN A 250 12.33 11.51 12.36
C GLN A 250 11.22 11.46 11.29
N GLU A 251 11.00 10.28 10.70
CA GLU A 251 9.94 10.07 9.71
C GLU A 251 8.54 10.17 10.33
N GLU A 252 8.37 9.72 11.57
CA GLU A 252 7.11 9.82 12.31
C GLU A 252 6.82 11.27 12.67
N ILE A 253 7.85 12.02 13.10
CA ILE A 253 7.77 13.47 13.33
C ILE A 253 7.33 14.18 12.05
N HIS A 254 7.93 13.87 10.90
CA HIS A 254 7.53 14.47 9.63
C HIS A 254 6.10 14.10 9.25
N ALA A 255 5.70 12.85 9.43
CA ALA A 255 4.37 12.37 9.10
C ALA A 255 3.30 13.02 9.98
N ILE A 256 3.49 13.09 11.29
CA ILE A 256 2.53 13.73 12.19
C ILE A 256 2.46 15.24 11.97
N GLN A 257 3.60 15.90 11.69
CA GLN A 257 3.62 17.33 11.35
C GLN A 257 3.00 17.62 9.99
N PHE A 258 3.07 16.69 9.03
CA PHE A 258 2.35 16.80 7.78
C PHE A 258 0.83 16.81 8.02
N LEU A 259 0.33 16.00 8.95
CA LEU A 259 -1.10 15.94 9.27
C LEU A 259 -1.57 17.13 10.13
N TYR A 260 -0.83 17.49 11.18
CA TYR A 260 -1.31 18.41 12.22
C TYR A 260 -0.50 19.71 12.35
N GLY A 261 0.65 19.81 11.69
CA GLY A 261 1.58 20.93 11.81
C GLY A 261 2.58 20.77 12.96
N LYS A 262 3.60 21.63 12.98
CA LYS A 262 4.61 21.70 14.05
C LYS A 262 4.01 22.22 15.36
N PRO A 263 4.55 21.83 16.54
CA PRO A 263 4.08 22.33 17.82
C PRO A 263 4.04 23.85 17.84
N LEU A 264 2.94 24.42 18.35
CA LEU A 264 2.86 25.85 18.56
C LEU A 264 3.71 26.23 19.78
N PRO A 265 4.42 27.37 19.75
CA PRO A 265 5.10 27.88 20.94
C PRO A 265 4.08 28.12 22.06
N PRO A 266 4.45 27.92 23.33
CA PRO A 266 3.57 28.21 24.46
C PRO A 266 3.16 29.68 24.39
N SER A 267 1.89 29.94 24.04
CA SER A 267 1.36 31.30 24.05
C SER A 267 1.23 31.77 25.50
N PRO A 268 1.65 33.00 25.84
CA PRO A 268 1.32 33.59 27.13
C PRO A 268 -0.21 33.69 27.29
N PRO A 269 -0.75 33.59 28.52
CA PRO A 269 -2.18 33.63 28.75
C PRO A 269 -2.77 34.92 28.17
N PRO A 270 -3.90 34.87 27.44
CA PRO A 270 -4.50 36.06 26.89
C PRO A 270 -5.00 36.97 28.03
N PRO A 271 -4.77 38.29 27.96
CA PRO A 271 -5.39 39.22 28.90
C PRO A 271 -6.93 39.17 28.74
N PRO A 272 -7.70 39.44 29.80
CA PRO A 272 -9.16 39.42 29.73
C PRO A 272 -9.62 40.52 28.76
N SER A 273 -10.10 40.13 27.58
CA SER A 273 -10.64 41.06 26.59
C SER A 273 -12.15 41.06 26.63
N THR A 274 -12.69 42.20 27.05
CA THR A 274 -14.06 42.63 26.82
C THR A 274 -14.27 43.00 25.34
N THR A 275 -15.46 42.63 24.85
CA THR A 275 -16.26 43.24 23.77
C THR A 275 -15.95 43.01 22.28
N THR A 276 -17.06 42.64 21.61
CA THR A 276 -17.47 42.86 20.19
C THR A 276 -16.88 41.98 19.09
N LYS A 277 -17.64 40.92 18.73
CA LYS A 277 -17.46 40.16 17.49
C LYS A 277 -17.83 41.03 16.27
N ARG A 278 -16.88 41.19 15.35
CA ARG A 278 -17.12 41.61 13.96
C ARG A 278 -17.25 40.35 13.09
N PRO A 279 -18.18 40.29 12.10
CA PRO A 279 -18.31 39.12 11.25
C PRO A 279 -17.10 39.01 10.31
N SER A 280 -16.36 37.90 10.40
CA SER A 280 -15.38 37.50 9.38
C SER A 280 -16.07 36.73 8.27
N SER A 281 -15.74 37.08 7.03
CA SER A 281 -16.21 36.39 5.81
C SER A 281 -15.82 34.89 5.81
N PRO A 282 -16.59 34.02 5.16
CA PRO A 282 -16.28 32.60 5.07
C PRO A 282 -14.93 32.37 4.36
N PRO A 283 -14.13 31.38 4.80
CA PRO A 283 -12.94 30.98 4.05
C PRO A 283 -13.37 30.39 2.71
N SER A 284 -12.69 30.80 1.63
CA SER A 284 -12.86 30.22 0.30
C SER A 284 -12.62 28.71 0.35
N PRO A 285 -13.42 27.89 -0.35
CA PRO A 285 -13.23 26.45 -0.39
C PRO A 285 -11.85 26.12 -0.97
N PRO A 286 -11.15 25.09 -0.45
CA PRO A 286 -9.88 24.66 -1.00
C PRO A 286 -10.02 24.28 -2.47
N PRO A 287 -9.00 24.53 -3.31
CA PRO A 287 -9.04 24.17 -4.72
C PRO A 287 -9.28 22.66 -4.85
N ILE A 288 -10.34 22.30 -5.56
CA ILE A 288 -10.71 20.91 -5.86
C ILE A 288 -9.53 20.28 -6.61
N GLN A 289 -8.81 19.35 -5.97
CA GLN A 289 -7.78 18.59 -6.67
C GLN A 289 -8.46 17.68 -7.71
N PRO A 290 -7.99 17.65 -8.96
CA PRO A 290 -8.58 16.78 -9.98
C PRO A 290 -8.39 15.32 -9.58
N TYR A 291 -9.50 14.58 -9.48
CA TYR A 291 -9.49 13.14 -9.25
C TYR A 291 -8.76 12.45 -10.42
N LEU A 292 -7.55 11.93 -10.16
CA LEU A 292 -6.75 11.21 -11.16
C LEU A 292 -7.20 9.74 -11.19
N ASP A 293 -8.16 9.42 -12.05
CA ASP A 293 -8.60 8.05 -12.30
C ASP A 293 -7.63 7.32 -13.25
N VAL A 294 -7.12 6.16 -12.83
CA VAL A 294 -6.24 5.29 -13.64
C VAL A 294 -6.79 5.07 -15.06
N CYS A 295 -8.10 4.90 -15.20
CA CYS A 295 -8.74 4.61 -16.48
C CYS A 295 -8.66 5.76 -17.49
N HIS A 296 -8.64 7.01 -17.01
CA HIS A 296 -8.41 8.17 -17.86
C HIS A 296 -6.97 8.20 -18.41
N TYR A 297 -6.00 7.73 -17.63
CA TYR A 297 -4.59 7.84 -17.95
C TYR A 297 -3.99 6.58 -18.59
N MET A 298 -4.68 5.43 -18.61
CA MET A 298 -4.21 4.17 -19.20
C MET A 298 -3.63 4.32 -20.61
N LYS A 299 -4.26 5.11 -21.48
CA LYS A 299 -3.78 5.36 -22.85
C LYS A 299 -2.53 6.25 -22.94
N ARG A 300 -2.16 6.92 -21.85
CA ARG A 300 -1.06 7.90 -21.74
C ARG A 300 0.10 7.41 -20.87
N ILE A 301 0.07 6.16 -20.43
CA ILE A 301 1.13 5.58 -19.59
C ILE A 301 2.41 5.43 -20.42
N ASP A 302 3.52 5.88 -19.82
CA ASP A 302 4.83 5.90 -20.44
C ASP A 302 5.66 4.67 -20.05
N ALA A 303 5.48 4.14 -18.83
CA ALA A 303 6.29 3.05 -18.29
C ALA A 303 5.50 2.12 -17.37
N PHE A 304 5.82 0.82 -17.46
CA PHE A 304 5.17 -0.27 -16.73
C PHE A 304 6.24 -1.11 -16.04
N LEU A 305 5.98 -1.55 -14.83
CA LEU A 305 6.79 -2.55 -14.16
C LEU A 305 5.87 -3.64 -13.59
N VAL A 306 6.14 -4.89 -13.92
CA VAL A 306 5.50 -6.03 -13.27
C VAL A 306 6.52 -6.74 -12.39
N VAL A 307 6.28 -6.73 -11.09
CA VAL A 307 7.12 -7.40 -10.09
C VAL A 307 6.20 -8.06 -9.06
N ASN A 308 6.51 -9.28 -8.65
CA ASN A 308 5.78 -10.02 -7.60
C ASN A 308 4.25 -9.96 -7.73
N LYS A 309 3.74 -10.28 -8.93
CA LYS A 309 2.29 -10.31 -9.25
C LYS A 309 1.59 -8.96 -9.07
N ARG A 310 2.33 -7.85 -9.17
CA ARG A 310 1.77 -6.50 -9.14
C ARG A 310 2.26 -5.71 -10.32
N LEU A 311 1.37 -4.84 -10.78
CA LEU A 311 1.60 -3.90 -11.85
C LEU A 311 1.78 -2.51 -11.26
N PHE A 312 2.92 -1.91 -11.56
CA PHE A 312 3.23 -0.52 -11.27
C PHE A 312 3.08 0.28 -12.56
N LEU A 313 2.15 1.23 -12.55
CA LEU A 313 1.84 2.10 -13.69
C LEU A 313 2.38 3.48 -13.43
N PHE A 314 3.33 3.96 -14.25
CA PHE A 314 3.96 5.26 -14.04
C PHE A 314 3.44 6.31 -15.02
N TYR A 315 3.05 7.46 -14.49
CA TYR A 315 2.66 8.63 -15.27
C TYR A 315 3.18 9.92 -14.63
N ARG A 316 4.10 10.61 -15.30
CA ARG A 316 4.76 11.81 -14.77
C ARG A 316 5.35 11.54 -13.37
N HIS A 317 4.81 12.20 -12.35
CA HIS A 317 5.23 12.04 -10.95
C HIS A 317 4.41 11.01 -10.18
N TYR A 318 3.49 10.31 -10.83
CA TYR A 318 2.53 9.42 -10.20
C TYR A 318 2.79 7.96 -10.52
N VAL A 319 2.46 7.09 -9.56
CA VAL A 319 2.42 5.64 -9.73
C VAL A 319 1.12 5.06 -9.17
N TRP A 320 0.49 4.16 -9.93
CA TRP A 320 -0.54 3.25 -9.41
C TRP A 320 0.06 1.87 -9.19
N VAL A 321 -0.40 1.18 -8.15
CA VAL A 321 0.08 -0.15 -7.78
C VAL A 321 -1.13 -1.06 -7.74
N ILE A 322 -1.19 -2.00 -8.69
CA ILE A 322 -2.38 -2.81 -8.95
C ILE A 322 -2.00 -4.28 -8.81
N PRO A 323 -2.65 -5.07 -7.94
CA PRO A 323 -2.44 -6.51 -7.87
C PRO A 323 -3.02 -7.20 -9.11
N LEU A 324 -2.27 -8.18 -9.64
CA LEU A 324 -2.66 -8.93 -10.84
C LEU A 324 -3.48 -10.20 -10.53
N GLN A 325 -3.60 -10.61 -9.27
CA GLN A 325 -4.46 -11.72 -8.85
C GLN A 325 -5.75 -11.17 -8.23
N GLN A 326 -6.89 -11.44 -8.90
CA GLN A 326 -8.23 -10.95 -8.57
C GLN A 326 -8.91 -11.69 -7.40
N THR A 327 -8.18 -12.08 -6.35
CA THR A 327 -8.81 -12.85 -5.25
C THR A 327 -9.43 -12.00 -4.15
N LEU A 328 -9.37 -10.67 -4.17
CA LEU A 328 -9.94 -9.88 -3.07
C LEU A 328 -10.83 -8.73 -3.56
N ARG A 329 -12.02 -8.67 -2.95
CA ARG A 329 -13.09 -7.66 -3.10
C ARG A 329 -12.66 -6.22 -2.70
N LEU A 330 -11.39 -5.88 -2.80
CA LEU A 330 -10.86 -4.56 -2.49
C LEU A 330 -10.64 -3.75 -3.78
N GLN A 331 -11.69 -3.63 -4.59
CA GLN A 331 -11.65 -2.86 -5.84
C GLN A 331 -11.54 -1.33 -5.59
N ARG A 332 -11.67 -0.87 -4.33
CA ARG A 332 -11.75 0.57 -3.99
C ARG A 332 -10.40 1.25 -3.75
N ASP A 333 -9.33 0.52 -3.41
CA ASP A 333 -8.08 1.17 -2.97
C ASP A 333 -7.02 1.35 -4.08
N TYR A 334 -7.13 0.63 -5.20
CA TYR A 334 -6.11 0.64 -6.27
C TYR A 334 -6.24 1.76 -7.31
N THR A 335 -7.25 2.62 -7.18
CA THR A 335 -7.54 3.71 -8.15
C THR A 335 -6.78 5.00 -7.86
N HIS A 336 -6.20 5.14 -6.65
CA HIS A 336 -5.55 6.37 -6.25
C HIS A 336 -4.06 6.39 -6.65
N PRO A 337 -3.62 7.41 -7.41
CA PRO A 337 -2.21 7.58 -7.71
C PRO A 337 -1.43 8.02 -6.47
N MET A 338 -0.20 7.54 -6.36
CA MET A 338 0.76 8.02 -5.37
C MET A 338 1.85 8.83 -6.04
N TYR A 339 2.40 9.83 -5.35
CA TYR A 339 3.62 10.49 -5.81
C TYR A 339 4.82 9.53 -5.69
N ILE A 340 5.56 9.36 -6.78
CA ILE A 340 6.72 8.45 -6.84
C ILE A 340 7.77 8.85 -5.80
N ASN A 341 7.97 10.15 -5.54
CA ASN A 341 8.95 10.63 -4.54
C ASN A 341 8.58 10.33 -3.09
N ARG A 342 7.34 9.90 -2.81
CA ARG A 342 7.04 9.29 -1.52
C ARG A 342 7.83 7.99 -1.37
N TRP A 343 7.85 7.20 -2.45
CA TRP A 343 8.44 5.86 -2.53
C TRP A 343 9.94 5.87 -2.75
N LEU A 344 10.38 6.59 -3.77
CA LEU A 344 11.76 6.64 -4.23
C LEU A 344 12.35 7.98 -3.85
N LYS A 345 12.71 8.12 -2.56
CA LYS A 345 13.24 9.38 -1.99
C LYS A 345 14.53 9.86 -2.66
N PHE A 346 15.25 8.96 -3.34
CA PHE A 346 16.46 9.29 -4.10
C PHE A 346 16.17 10.03 -5.41
N LEU A 347 14.91 10.02 -5.90
CA LEU A 347 14.56 10.77 -7.10
C LEU A 347 14.52 12.27 -6.82
N PRO A 348 15.10 13.11 -7.69
CA PRO A 348 15.07 14.55 -7.51
C PRO A 348 13.64 15.06 -7.63
N THR A 349 13.25 16.06 -6.83
CA THR A 349 11.85 16.56 -6.79
C THR A 349 11.37 17.19 -8.10
N ASN A 350 12.29 17.59 -8.97
CA ASN A 350 12.02 18.21 -10.27
C ASN A 350 12.07 17.23 -11.47
N PHE A 351 12.11 15.91 -11.22
CA PHE A 351 12.05 14.95 -12.33
C PHE A 351 10.74 15.07 -13.10
N THR A 352 10.71 14.96 -14.42
CA THR A 352 9.47 15.21 -15.19
C THR A 352 8.59 13.96 -15.30
N ARG A 353 9.23 12.81 -15.53
CA ARG A 353 8.60 11.49 -15.65
C ARG A 353 9.62 10.36 -15.55
N VAL A 354 9.12 9.16 -15.29
CA VAL A 354 9.82 7.90 -15.57
C VAL A 354 9.62 7.55 -17.04
N SER A 355 10.70 7.46 -17.82
CA SER A 355 10.62 7.16 -19.26
C SER A 355 10.75 5.67 -19.57
N ALA A 356 11.43 4.92 -18.72
CA ALA A 356 11.54 3.47 -18.82
C ALA A 356 11.84 2.87 -17.45
N ILE A 357 11.37 1.65 -17.22
CA ILE A 357 11.63 0.88 -16.01
C ILE A 357 11.59 -0.60 -16.35
N TYR A 358 12.46 -1.40 -15.76
CA TYR A 358 12.42 -2.87 -15.87
C TYR A 358 13.07 -3.55 -14.66
N GLN A 359 12.69 -4.80 -14.42
CA GLN A 359 13.37 -5.67 -13.45
C GLN A 359 14.42 -6.52 -14.16
N ARG A 360 15.64 -6.50 -13.63
CA ARG A 360 16.76 -7.29 -14.11
C ARG A 360 16.62 -8.76 -13.71
N PRO A 361 17.34 -9.68 -14.37
CA PRO A 361 17.39 -11.09 -13.96
C PRO A 361 17.90 -11.32 -12.51
N ASN A 362 18.69 -10.39 -11.96
CA ASN A 362 19.15 -10.44 -10.57
C ASN A 362 18.17 -9.79 -9.57
N ASN A 363 16.94 -9.46 -10.00
CA ASN A 363 15.86 -8.80 -9.27
C ASN A 363 16.02 -7.30 -8.96
N ASP A 364 17.16 -6.69 -9.27
CA ASP A 364 17.30 -5.23 -9.17
C ASP A 364 16.42 -4.54 -10.22
N ILE A 365 15.94 -3.35 -9.90
CA ILE A 365 15.16 -2.53 -10.81
C ILE A 365 16.06 -1.46 -11.42
N ILE A 366 15.99 -1.31 -12.75
CA ILE A 366 16.51 -0.14 -13.43
C ILE A 366 15.35 0.78 -13.77
N MET A 367 15.47 2.05 -13.39
CA MET A 367 14.54 3.12 -13.74
C MET A 367 15.29 4.26 -14.44
N ILE A 368 14.69 4.84 -15.48
CA ILE A 368 15.22 6.03 -16.14
C ILE A 368 14.28 7.20 -15.90
N ALA A 369 14.83 8.29 -15.38
CA ALA A 369 14.14 9.56 -15.19
C ALA A 369 15.12 10.72 -15.47
N ASN A 370 14.68 11.72 -16.24
CA ASN A 370 15.49 12.91 -16.59
C ASN A 370 16.94 12.58 -17.05
N ASN A 371 17.10 11.67 -18.00
CA ASN A 371 18.41 11.25 -18.55
C ASN A 371 19.36 10.61 -17.52
N GLN A 372 18.85 10.25 -16.34
CA GLN A 372 19.57 9.49 -15.33
C GLN A 372 19.00 8.08 -15.26
N MET A 373 19.90 7.10 -15.19
CA MET A 373 19.62 5.72 -14.86
C MET A 373 19.82 5.54 -13.35
N TYR A 374 18.84 4.93 -12.70
CA TYR A 374 18.85 4.55 -11.30
C TYR A 374 18.73 3.04 -11.20
N ILE A 375 19.63 2.41 -10.46
CA ILE A 375 19.58 0.98 -10.12
C ILE A 375 19.29 0.89 -8.64
N PHE A 376 18.23 0.17 -8.27
CA PHE A 376 17.84 -0.03 -6.87
C PHE A 376 17.31 -1.44 -6.65
N ASN A 377 17.45 -1.95 -5.42
CA ASN A 377 16.92 -3.27 -5.10
C ASN A 377 15.41 -3.22 -4.85
N TYR A 378 14.77 -4.37 -4.98
CA TYR A 378 13.38 -4.57 -4.60
C TYR A 378 13.30 -5.75 -3.63
N PRO A 379 12.48 -5.70 -2.55
CA PRO A 379 11.46 -4.70 -2.23
C PRO A 379 11.95 -3.51 -1.37
N HIS A 380 13.25 -3.42 -1.03
CA HIS A 380 13.76 -2.35 -0.14
C HIS A 380 13.84 -0.96 -0.77
N LEU A 381 14.04 -0.89 -2.09
CA LEU A 381 14.07 0.36 -2.86
C LEU A 381 15.24 1.26 -2.48
N HIS A 382 16.32 0.64 -2.03
CA HIS A 382 17.58 1.32 -1.77
C HIS A 382 18.31 1.53 -3.09
N LEU A 383 18.75 2.76 -3.32
CA LEU A 383 19.59 3.09 -4.46
C LEU A 383 20.92 2.34 -4.34
N ILE A 384 21.23 1.54 -5.36
CA ILE A 384 22.50 0.81 -5.52
C ILE A 384 23.48 1.68 -6.32
N ALA A 385 23.02 2.23 -7.44
CA ALA A 385 23.86 3.02 -8.34
C ALA A 385 23.04 4.03 -9.15
N GLN A 386 23.71 5.10 -9.56
CA GLN A 386 23.16 6.11 -10.44
C GLN A 386 24.19 6.46 -11.52
N SER A 387 23.74 6.59 -12.77
CA SER A 387 24.60 6.96 -13.90
C SER A 387 23.83 7.75 -14.95
N ASN A 388 24.55 8.52 -15.77
CA ASN A 388 23.94 9.20 -16.91
C ASN A 388 23.63 8.17 -18.01
N ILE A 389 22.39 8.13 -18.49
CA ILE A 389 21.97 7.13 -19.48
C ILE A 389 22.74 7.26 -20.81
N HIS A 390 23.13 8.47 -21.20
CA HIS A 390 23.89 8.72 -22.41
C HIS A 390 25.30 8.11 -22.36
N SER A 391 25.84 7.89 -21.16
CA SER A 391 27.13 7.18 -21.00
C SER A 391 27.00 5.67 -21.23
N VAL A 392 25.78 5.12 -21.13
CA VAL A 392 25.48 3.70 -21.36
C VAL A 392 25.23 3.43 -22.85
N LEU A 393 24.76 4.43 -23.61
CA LEU A 393 24.43 4.31 -25.02
C LEU A 393 25.67 4.42 -25.91
N SER A 394 26.05 3.32 -26.59
CA SER A 394 27.22 3.28 -27.49
C SER A 394 27.19 4.21 -28.71
N ARG A 395 26.02 4.72 -29.11
CA ARG A 395 25.84 5.70 -30.20
C ARG A 395 25.01 6.91 -29.74
N SER A 396 25.27 7.37 -28.52
CA SER A 396 24.55 8.53 -28.00
C SER A 396 24.88 9.80 -28.79
N GLU A 397 23.85 10.60 -29.09
CA GLU A 397 24.00 11.98 -29.56
C GLU A 397 24.02 12.98 -28.37
N GLY A 398 24.19 12.46 -27.15
CA GLY A 398 24.13 13.24 -25.92
C GLY A 398 22.69 13.53 -25.51
N SER A 399 22.44 14.71 -24.92
CA SER A 399 21.18 15.05 -24.25
C SER A 399 19.92 15.07 -25.13
N GLY A 400 20.08 14.96 -26.45
CA GLY A 400 18.96 14.85 -27.39
C GLY A 400 18.32 13.46 -27.42
N ASP A 401 19.01 12.42 -26.93
CA ASP A 401 18.48 11.07 -26.98
C ASP A 401 17.29 10.88 -26.03
N VAL A 402 16.22 10.30 -26.54
CA VAL A 402 15.02 9.97 -25.76
C VAL A 402 14.95 8.47 -25.57
N ILE A 403 14.95 8.03 -24.32
CA ILE A 403 14.73 6.61 -24.00
C ILE A 403 13.24 6.32 -24.01
N ASN A 404 12.84 5.32 -24.79
CA ASN A 404 11.45 4.92 -24.94
C ASN A 404 11.10 3.69 -24.12
N ALA A 405 12.01 2.73 -24.02
CA ALA A 405 11.75 1.48 -23.31
C ALA A 405 13.04 0.78 -22.91
N ILE A 406 12.95 -0.03 -21.87
CA ILE A 406 13.92 -1.10 -21.60
C ILE A 406 13.11 -2.37 -21.39
N LEU A 407 13.47 -3.45 -22.07
CA LEU A 407 12.75 -4.71 -22.00
C LEU A 407 13.69 -5.91 -22.01
N HIS A 408 13.30 -6.95 -21.28
CA HIS A 408 13.97 -8.25 -21.31
C HIS A 408 13.16 -9.20 -22.20
N SER A 409 13.82 -9.81 -23.19
CA SER A 409 13.21 -10.83 -24.05
C SER A 409 13.20 -12.19 -23.36
N ASN A 410 12.29 -13.07 -23.75
CA ASN A 410 12.30 -14.45 -23.27
C ASN A 410 13.53 -15.24 -23.75
N ARG A 411 14.24 -14.73 -24.76
CA ARG A 411 15.56 -15.23 -25.21
C ARG A 411 16.74 -14.80 -24.31
N GLY A 412 16.48 -14.21 -23.14
CA GLY A 412 17.49 -13.87 -22.15
C GLY A 412 18.33 -12.62 -22.46
N SER A 413 17.93 -11.83 -23.45
CA SER A 413 18.61 -10.57 -23.80
C SER A 413 17.81 -9.35 -23.34
N THR A 414 18.50 -8.35 -22.80
CA THR A 414 17.91 -7.05 -22.45
C THR A 414 18.23 -6.01 -23.51
N TYR A 415 17.23 -5.21 -23.88
CA TYR A 415 17.33 -4.18 -24.92
C TYR A 415 16.87 -2.81 -24.42
N ILE A 416 17.62 -1.77 -24.79
CA ILE A 416 17.23 -0.36 -24.62
C ILE A 416 16.77 0.15 -25.99
N ILE A 417 15.53 0.65 -26.05
CA ILE A 417 14.98 1.31 -27.24
C ILE A 417 15.03 2.81 -27.00
N TYR A 418 15.68 3.53 -27.90
CA TYR A 418 15.85 4.98 -27.85
C TYR A 418 15.64 5.64 -29.21
N ASN A 419 15.35 6.93 -29.19
CA ASN A 419 14.99 7.73 -30.37
C ASN A 419 13.92 7.06 -31.24
N ARG A 420 13.01 6.34 -30.56
CA ARG A 420 11.83 5.65 -31.08
C ARG A 420 12.10 4.48 -32.06
N SER A 421 13.37 4.20 -32.38
CA SER A 421 13.73 3.21 -33.39
C SER A 421 15.06 2.51 -33.12
N PHE A 422 16.01 3.15 -32.46
CA PHE A 422 17.33 2.57 -32.25
C PHE A 422 17.32 1.60 -31.08
N VAL A 423 18.08 0.50 -31.22
CA VAL A 423 18.17 -0.55 -30.21
C VAL A 423 19.62 -0.78 -29.81
N ASN A 424 19.86 -0.73 -28.50
CA ASN A 424 21.08 -1.24 -27.89
C ASN A 424 20.79 -2.52 -27.12
N LYS A 425 21.67 -3.51 -27.20
CA LYS A 425 21.69 -4.68 -26.32
C LYS A 425 22.50 -4.37 -25.07
N VAL A 426 21.93 -4.64 -23.91
CA VAL A 426 22.56 -4.40 -22.60
C VAL A 426 23.45 -5.58 -22.22
N ASN A 427 24.61 -5.28 -21.63
CA ASN A 427 25.45 -6.24 -20.95
C ASN A 427 25.06 -6.33 -19.47
N GLU A 428 24.35 -7.40 -19.11
CA GLU A 428 23.88 -7.63 -17.73
C GLU A 428 24.98 -8.11 -16.76
N CYS A 429 26.15 -8.52 -17.27
CA CYS A 429 27.22 -9.11 -16.45
C CYS A 429 28.04 -8.09 -15.65
N GLY A 430 27.88 -6.78 -15.90
CA GLY A 430 28.67 -5.72 -15.26
C GLY A 430 28.27 -5.36 -13.83
N GLY A 431 27.33 -6.08 -13.21
CA GLY A 431 26.79 -5.73 -11.89
C GLY A 431 26.09 -4.37 -11.94
N SER A 432 26.58 -3.39 -11.18
CA SER A 432 26.08 -2.00 -11.19
C SER A 432 26.60 -1.15 -12.37
N LEU A 433 27.65 -1.62 -13.06
CA LEU A 433 28.19 -0.96 -14.25
C LEU A 433 27.45 -1.46 -15.49
N VAL A 434 26.43 -0.73 -15.91
CA VAL A 434 25.63 -1.07 -17.08
C VAL A 434 26.29 -0.52 -18.33
N THR A 435 26.57 -1.39 -19.30
CA THR A 435 27.07 -1.02 -20.63
C THR A 435 26.13 -1.58 -21.70
N SER A 436 26.14 -0.98 -22.89
CA SER A 436 25.29 -1.45 -23.99
C SER A 436 25.94 -1.26 -25.35
N THR A 437 25.56 -2.10 -26.32
CA THR A 437 26.07 -2.08 -27.69
C THR A 437 24.92 -1.88 -28.67
N PHE A 438 25.07 -0.94 -29.61
CA PHE A 438 24.09 -0.71 -30.67
C PHE A 438 24.02 -1.90 -31.61
N ILE A 439 22.80 -2.36 -31.88
CA ILE A 439 22.56 -3.56 -32.70
C ILE A 439 21.64 -3.33 -33.89
N GLY A 440 21.03 -2.13 -34.01
CA GLY A 440 20.25 -1.77 -35.20
C GLY A 440 18.93 -1.05 -34.90
N ASP A 441 17.99 -1.19 -35.84
CA ASP A 441 16.63 -0.65 -35.75
C ASP A 441 15.67 -1.70 -35.18
N VAL A 442 14.68 -1.23 -34.41
CA VAL A 442 13.63 -2.05 -33.80
C VAL A 442 12.89 -2.90 -34.83
N SER A 443 12.62 -2.38 -36.02
CA SER A 443 11.88 -3.12 -37.05
C SER A 443 12.71 -4.23 -37.71
N HIS A 444 14.04 -4.16 -37.62
CA HIS A 444 14.94 -5.22 -38.09
C HIS A 444 15.08 -6.33 -37.04
N LEU A 445 15.12 -5.95 -35.76
CA LEU A 445 15.28 -6.90 -34.67
C LEU A 445 13.97 -7.61 -34.30
N PHE A 446 12.84 -6.91 -34.45
CA PHE A 446 11.50 -7.41 -34.17
C PHE A 446 10.64 -7.27 -35.42
N PRO A 447 10.68 -8.23 -36.36
CA PRO A 447 9.92 -8.15 -37.61
C PRO A 447 8.43 -7.92 -37.39
N GLY A 448 7.86 -6.99 -38.16
CA GLY A 448 6.46 -6.59 -38.03
C GLY A 448 6.18 -5.50 -37.00
N ILE A 449 7.13 -5.16 -36.13
CA ILE A 449 7.04 -4.00 -35.25
C ILE A 449 7.37 -2.73 -36.03
N PRO A 450 6.48 -1.73 -36.07
CA PRO A 450 6.77 -0.47 -36.74
C PRO A 450 7.89 0.29 -36.03
N ARG A 451 8.54 1.19 -36.79
CA ARG A 451 9.30 2.31 -36.20
C ARG A 451 8.39 3.19 -35.35
N ASN A 452 8.95 4.19 -34.67
CA ASN A 452 8.22 5.12 -33.81
C ASN A 452 7.66 4.49 -32.51
N VAL A 453 8.42 3.57 -31.91
CA VAL A 453 8.06 2.94 -30.62
C VAL A 453 8.08 3.99 -29.51
N LYS A 454 6.92 4.21 -28.90
CA LYS A 454 6.74 5.14 -27.77
C LYS A 454 7.12 4.50 -26.44
N THR A 455 6.78 3.23 -26.25
CA THR A 455 7.11 2.41 -25.07
C THR A 455 7.05 0.93 -25.45
N ALA A 456 7.68 0.07 -24.66
CA ALA A 456 7.62 -1.37 -24.81
C ALA A 456 7.87 -2.06 -23.47
N PHE A 457 7.27 -3.23 -23.26
CA PHE A 457 7.40 -3.98 -22.02
C PHE A 457 7.15 -5.48 -22.25
N GLN A 458 7.60 -6.30 -21.30
CA GLN A 458 7.26 -7.71 -21.23
C GLN A 458 6.02 -7.90 -20.36
N HIS A 459 5.04 -8.65 -20.85
CA HIS A 459 3.81 -8.95 -20.13
C HIS A 459 3.88 -10.30 -19.41
N THR A 460 3.01 -10.52 -18.42
CA THR A 460 2.95 -11.76 -17.62
C THR A 460 2.60 -13.01 -18.42
N ASN A 461 1.99 -12.86 -19.58
CA ASN A 461 1.73 -13.96 -20.52
C ASN A 461 2.96 -14.38 -21.34
N GLY A 462 4.13 -13.78 -21.07
CA GLY A 462 5.37 -14.09 -21.78
C GLY A 462 5.48 -13.46 -23.17
N ARG A 463 4.63 -12.49 -23.54
CA ARG A 463 4.76 -11.74 -24.80
C ARG A 463 5.39 -10.38 -24.58
N LEU A 464 6.02 -9.86 -25.63
CA LEU A 464 6.53 -8.49 -25.66
C LEU A 464 5.48 -7.58 -26.29
N TYR A 465 5.18 -6.46 -25.65
CA TYR A 465 4.24 -5.48 -26.17
C TYR A 465 4.97 -4.20 -26.54
N PHE A 466 4.78 -3.75 -27.78
CA PHE A 466 5.36 -2.52 -28.29
C PHE A 466 4.25 -1.52 -28.60
N LYS A 467 4.32 -0.32 -28.04
CA LYS A 467 3.40 0.77 -28.40
C LYS A 467 4.01 1.58 -29.52
N SER A 468 3.39 1.57 -30.69
CA SER A 468 3.71 2.52 -31.77
C SER A 468 2.44 3.23 -32.20
N ASN A 469 2.53 4.55 -32.37
CA ASN A 469 1.36 5.42 -32.50
C ASN A 469 0.41 5.23 -31.32
N ASP A 470 -0.82 4.77 -31.54
CA ASP A 470 -1.82 4.53 -30.50
C ASP A 470 -2.26 3.05 -30.44
N LEU A 471 -1.46 2.15 -31.03
CA LEU A 471 -1.66 0.71 -31.00
C LEU A 471 -0.54 0.01 -30.21
N PHE A 472 -0.93 -1.01 -29.46
CA PHE A 472 -0.02 -1.98 -28.87
C PHE A 472 0.10 -3.20 -29.78
N TYR A 473 1.32 -3.55 -30.16
CA TYR A 473 1.65 -4.72 -30.97
C TYR A 473 2.12 -5.83 -30.03
N SER A 474 1.40 -6.95 -30.03
CA SER A 474 1.72 -8.16 -29.28
C SER A 474 2.72 -8.98 -30.09
N TYR A 475 3.95 -9.07 -29.63
CA TYR A 475 5.04 -9.76 -30.30
C TYR A 475 5.40 -11.05 -29.59
N ASN A 476 5.47 -12.14 -30.36
CA ASN A 476 5.98 -13.42 -29.89
C ASN A 476 7.43 -13.55 -30.35
N ASP A 477 8.35 -13.39 -29.41
CA ASP A 477 9.79 -13.46 -29.67
C ASP A 477 10.31 -14.90 -29.80
N PHE A 478 9.50 -15.94 -29.60
CA PHE A 478 9.93 -17.30 -29.90
C PHE A 478 9.84 -17.59 -31.40
N ILE A 479 8.82 -17.08 -32.08
CA ILE A 479 8.54 -17.31 -33.51
C ILE A 479 8.79 -16.07 -34.39
N ASP A 480 9.31 -14.99 -33.81
CA ASP A 480 9.63 -13.72 -34.46
C ASP A 480 8.49 -13.10 -35.27
N SER A 481 7.30 -13.01 -34.67
CA SER A 481 6.13 -12.44 -35.34
C SER A 481 5.18 -11.67 -34.42
N VAL A 482 4.49 -10.70 -35.02
CA VAL A 482 3.36 -10.02 -34.39
C VAL A 482 2.15 -10.93 -34.41
N SER A 483 1.57 -11.18 -33.24
CA SER A 483 0.39 -12.03 -33.06
C SER A 483 -0.92 -11.26 -33.22
N GLU A 484 -0.99 -10.03 -32.72
CA GLU A 484 -2.20 -9.20 -32.69
C GLU A 484 -1.87 -7.72 -32.42
N THR A 485 -2.85 -6.85 -32.64
CA THR A 485 -2.79 -5.42 -32.29
C THR A 485 -3.95 -5.03 -31.38
N ILE A 486 -3.67 -4.22 -30.37
CA ILE A 486 -4.60 -3.88 -29.29
C ILE A 486 -4.68 -2.35 -29.15
N GLU A 487 -5.89 -1.82 -29.13
CA GLU A 487 -6.16 -0.38 -28.96
C GLU A 487 -6.27 0.03 -27.49
N ASP A 488 -6.95 -0.79 -26.67
CA ASP A 488 -7.17 -0.49 -25.25
C ASP A 488 -6.24 -1.32 -24.35
N PRO A 489 -5.22 -0.70 -23.72
CA PRO A 489 -4.32 -1.41 -22.82
C PRO A 489 -4.98 -1.87 -21.52
N SER A 490 -6.22 -1.46 -21.21
CA SER A 490 -6.97 -1.95 -20.03
C SER A 490 -7.15 -3.47 -20.06
N VAL A 491 -7.35 -4.03 -21.25
CA VAL A 491 -7.54 -5.47 -21.49
C VAL A 491 -6.27 -6.26 -21.21
N LEU A 492 -5.09 -5.67 -21.37
CA LEU A 492 -3.81 -6.36 -21.11
C LEU A 492 -3.70 -6.80 -19.66
N PHE A 493 -4.18 -5.97 -18.73
CA PHE A 493 -4.02 -6.16 -17.29
C PHE A 493 -5.33 -6.47 -16.57
N ASN A 494 -6.41 -6.78 -17.31
CA ASN A 494 -7.75 -6.99 -16.78
C ASN A 494 -8.24 -5.85 -15.88
N ILE A 495 -7.89 -4.60 -16.22
CA ILE A 495 -8.33 -3.41 -15.49
C ILE A 495 -9.74 -3.07 -15.97
N VAL A 496 -10.73 -3.26 -15.08
CA VAL A 496 -12.13 -2.96 -15.41
C VAL A 496 -12.36 -1.45 -15.30
N CYS A 497 -12.20 -0.76 -16.42
CA CYS A 497 -12.58 0.64 -16.56
C CYS A 497 -14.08 0.75 -16.79
N ASN A 498 -14.86 0.66 -15.72
CA ASN A 498 -16.30 0.87 -15.75
C ASN A 498 -16.60 2.28 -16.27
N GLN A 499 -17.02 2.40 -17.53
CA GLN A 499 -17.82 3.55 -17.96
C GLN A 499 -19.26 3.42 -17.41
N ASN A 500 -19.42 3.26 -16.09
CA ASN A 500 -20.71 3.45 -15.46
C ASN A 500 -20.93 4.96 -15.28
N THR A 501 -21.14 5.66 -16.39
CA THR A 501 -21.75 6.98 -16.28
C THR A 501 -23.17 6.78 -15.74
N ILE A 502 -23.60 7.66 -14.85
CA ILE A 502 -25.00 7.78 -14.41
C ILE A 502 -25.94 7.75 -15.62
N LEU A 503 -25.50 8.27 -16.77
CA LEU A 503 -26.21 8.22 -18.05
C LEU A 503 -26.55 6.80 -18.54
N GLN A 504 -25.61 5.84 -18.48
CA GLN A 504 -25.85 4.45 -18.91
C GLN A 504 -26.66 3.64 -17.89
N GLN A 505 -26.52 3.95 -16.60
CA GLN A 505 -27.40 3.38 -15.56
C GLN A 505 -28.83 3.89 -15.75
N LEU A 506 -29.01 5.18 -16.03
CA LEU A 506 -30.29 5.76 -16.42
C LEU A 506 -30.80 5.14 -17.72
N GLN A 507 -29.95 4.89 -18.72
CA GLN A 507 -30.35 4.24 -19.97
C GLN A 507 -30.79 2.79 -19.78
N LYS A 508 -30.12 2.03 -18.90
CA LYS A 508 -30.55 0.68 -18.51
C LYS A 508 -31.86 0.69 -17.72
N LEU A 509 -32.05 1.69 -16.85
CA LEU A 509 -33.30 1.85 -16.10
C LEU A 509 -34.44 2.27 -17.02
N LEU A 510 -34.17 3.18 -17.95
CA LEU A 510 -35.12 3.61 -18.99
C LEU A 510 -35.50 2.41 -19.86
N ASN A 511 -34.53 1.65 -20.39
CA ASN A 511 -34.82 0.47 -21.21
C ASN A 511 -35.59 -0.63 -20.45
N LYS A 512 -35.36 -0.79 -19.13
CA LYS A 512 -36.15 -1.69 -18.29
C LYS A 512 -37.59 -1.20 -18.08
N LEU A 513 -37.77 0.11 -17.89
CA LEU A 513 -39.10 0.72 -17.78
C LEU A 513 -39.85 0.65 -19.12
N THR A 514 -39.16 0.84 -20.25
CA THR A 514 -39.74 0.73 -21.58
C THR A 514 -40.13 -0.71 -21.93
N MET A 515 -39.31 -1.71 -21.55
CA MET A 515 -39.72 -3.13 -21.70
C MET A 515 -40.90 -3.50 -20.81
N ASN A 516 -41.00 -2.97 -19.59
CA ASN A 516 -42.16 -3.24 -18.72
C ASN A 516 -43.44 -2.58 -19.26
N LEU A 517 -43.35 -1.38 -19.83
CA LEU A 517 -44.50 -0.71 -20.47
C LEU A 517 -45.00 -1.48 -21.71
N GLN A 518 -44.09 -2.06 -22.50
CA GLN A 518 -44.48 -2.89 -23.66
C GLN A 518 -45.14 -4.22 -23.23
N LEU A 519 -44.70 -4.80 -22.12
CA LEU A 519 -45.30 -6.02 -21.57
C LEU A 519 -46.67 -5.78 -20.91
N GLU A 520 -46.93 -4.57 -20.40
CA GLU A 520 -48.25 -4.17 -19.89
C GLU A 520 -49.23 -3.87 -21.04
N GLU A 521 -48.78 -3.21 -22.12
CA GLU A 521 -49.61 -3.01 -23.33
C GLU A 521 -49.95 -4.35 -24.02
N GLU A 522 -48.99 -5.28 -24.15
CA GLU A 522 -49.26 -6.61 -24.72
C GLU A 522 -50.21 -7.45 -23.86
N ALA A 523 -50.21 -7.26 -22.53
CA ALA A 523 -51.12 -7.97 -21.63
C ALA A 523 -52.55 -7.40 -21.62
N GLU A 524 -52.71 -6.08 -21.81
CA GLU A 524 -54.03 -5.44 -21.96
C GLU A 524 -54.66 -5.76 -23.33
N GLU A 525 -53.87 -5.84 -24.41
CA GLU A 525 -54.36 -6.26 -25.73
C GLU A 525 -54.80 -7.74 -25.75
N GLU A 526 -54.13 -8.63 -25.00
CA GLU A 526 -54.55 -10.03 -24.87
C GLU A 526 -55.81 -10.23 -23.99
N GLU A 527 -56.12 -9.31 -23.07
CA GLU A 527 -57.37 -9.31 -22.29
C GLU A 527 -58.56 -8.75 -23.10
N GLU A 528 -58.36 -7.70 -23.93
CA GLU A 528 -59.41 -7.18 -24.82
C GLU A 528 -59.77 -8.13 -25.99
N GLU A 529 -58.86 -9.00 -26.44
CA GLU A 529 -59.18 -10.05 -27.43
C GLU A 529 -59.92 -11.27 -26.84
N GLN A 530 -60.06 -11.35 -25.51
CA GLN A 530 -60.72 -12.46 -24.80
C GLN A 530 -62.12 -12.13 -24.24
N GLU A 531 -62.59 -10.87 -24.33
CA GLU A 531 -63.99 -10.46 -24.14
C GLU A 531 -64.75 -10.31 -25.47
#